data_AF-A0A195E311-F1
#
_entry.id   AF-A0A195E311-F1
#
_cell.length_a   1.000
_cell.length_b   1.000
_cell.length_c   1.000
_cell.angle_alpha   90.00
_cell.angle_beta   90.00
_cell.angle_gamma   90.00
#
_symmetry.space_group_name_H-M   'P 1'
#
loop_
_entity.id
_entity.type
_entity.pdbx_description
1 polymer ?
#
loop_
_entity_poly.entity_id
_entity_poly.type
_entity_poly.pdbx_seq_one_letter_code
_entity_poly.pdbx_strand_id
1 'polypeptide(L)' 'MFFLKKPFPCMYCERSYKNKSSLNRHVQYDCGKKRLLCPICQTRLLTRRSLPKHMLFVHGISTR' A
#
# COMPACT_ATOMS: atom_id res chain seq x y z
N MET A 1 -20.96 -19.14 -8.39
CA MET A 1 -19.69 -18.65 -7.81
C MET A 1 -19.93 -18.02 -6.44
N PHE A 2 -19.57 -18.71 -5.36
CA PHE A 2 -19.59 -18.14 -4.02
C PHE A 2 -18.37 -17.21 -3.85
N PHE A 3 -18.53 -15.93 -4.19
CA PHE A 3 -17.64 -14.92 -3.64
C PHE A 3 -17.77 -15.03 -2.12
N LEU A 4 -16.72 -15.47 -1.41
CA LEU A 4 -16.65 -15.23 0.02
C LEU A 4 -16.92 -13.73 0.19
N LYS A 5 -18.11 -13.37 0.68
CA LYS A 5 -18.41 -12.00 1.07
C LYS A 5 -17.36 -11.69 2.13
N LYS A 6 -16.35 -10.95 1.74
CA LYS A 6 -15.33 -10.39 2.63
C LYS A 6 -15.79 -8.95 2.86
N PRO A 7 -16.73 -8.72 3.81
CA PRO A 7 -17.41 -7.43 3.93
C PRO A 7 -16.50 -6.31 4.42
N PHE A 8 -15.23 -6.61 4.72
CA PHE A 8 -14.24 -5.65 5.20
C PHE A 8 -13.18 -5.38 4.12
N PRO A 9 -13.47 -4.52 3.12
CA PRO A 9 -12.48 -4.09 2.15
C PRO A 9 -11.45 -3.15 2.78
N CYS A 10 -10.20 -3.21 2.33
CA CYS A 10 -9.20 -2.23 2.69
C CYS A 10 -9.41 -0.94 1.89
N MET A 11 -9.53 0.20 2.55
CA MET A 11 -9.63 1.51 1.88
C MET A 11 -8.33 1.93 1.17
N TYR A 12 -7.23 1.23 1.47
CA TYR A 12 -5.94 1.50 0.88
C TYR A 12 -5.70 0.56 -0.32
N CYS A 13 -5.89 -0.76 -0.24
CA CYS A 13 -5.65 -1.69 -1.36
C CYS A 13 -6.91 -2.48 -1.75
N GLU A 14 -6.84 -3.20 -2.86
CA GLU A 14 -7.94 -4.03 -3.38
C GLU A 14 -8.16 -5.34 -2.59
N ARG A 15 -7.52 -5.50 -1.42
CA ARG A 15 -7.72 -6.69 -0.57
C ARG A 15 -8.93 -6.52 0.33
N SER A 16 -9.72 -7.58 0.45
CA SER A 16 -10.84 -7.67 1.36
C SER A 16 -10.64 -8.78 2.38
N TYR A 17 -11.22 -8.62 3.57
CA TYR A 17 -11.07 -9.50 4.71
C TYR A 17 -12.41 -10.00 5.25
N LYS A 18 -12.40 -11.19 5.88
CA LYS A 18 -13.59 -11.82 6.47
C LYS A 18 -14.07 -11.16 7.76
N ASN A 19 -13.18 -10.48 8.48
CA ASN A 19 -13.49 -9.82 9.74
C ASN A 19 -12.67 -8.53 9.92
N LYS A 20 -13.18 -7.64 10.78
CA LYS A 20 -12.57 -6.33 11.09
C LYS A 20 -11.17 -6.46 11.69
N SER A 21 -10.92 -7.45 12.55
CA SER A 21 -9.60 -7.66 13.18
C SER A 21 -8.51 -8.00 12.16
N SER A 22 -8.83 -8.83 11.16
CA SER A 22 -7.88 -9.15 10.07
C SER A 22 -7.60 -7.93 9.19
N LEU A 23 -8.64 -7.15 8.87
CA LEU A 23 -8.47 -5.87 8.19
C LEU A 23 -7.61 -4.92 9.01
N ASN A 24 -7.86 -4.79 10.32
CA ASN A 24 -7.13 -3.87 11.17
C ASN A 24 -5.65 -4.26 11.29
N ARG A 25 -5.34 -5.55 11.45
CA ARG A 25 -3.95 -6.05 11.41
C ARG A 25 -3.30 -5.75 10.06
N HIS A 26 -3.99 -6.02 8.96
CA HIS A 26 -3.49 -5.69 7.64
C HIS A 26 -3.21 -4.19 7.49
N VAL A 27 -4.14 -3.33 7.90
CA VAL A 27 -3.91 -1.88 7.88
C VAL A 27 -2.72 -1.56 8.80
N GLN A 28 -2.66 -2.01 10.04
CA GLN A 28 -1.58 -1.67 10.94
C GLN A 28 -0.17 -2.05 10.42
N TYR A 29 0.00 -3.25 9.86
CA TYR A 29 1.33 -3.77 9.51
C TYR A 29 1.69 -3.65 8.01
N ASP A 30 0.69 -3.52 7.14
CA ASP A 30 0.85 -3.58 5.68
C ASP A 30 0.41 -2.28 4.99
N CYS A 31 -0.85 -1.84 5.17
CA CYS A 31 -1.40 -0.69 4.43
C CYS A 31 -1.28 0.68 5.12
N GLY A 32 -1.25 0.68 6.45
CA GLY A 32 -1.10 1.82 7.37
C GLY A 32 0.35 2.21 7.57
N LYS A 33 1.28 1.50 6.93
CA LYS A 33 2.54 2.11 6.50
C LYS A 33 2.16 3.21 5.52
N LYS A 34 2.29 4.47 5.95
CA LYS A 34 2.04 5.68 5.15
C LYS A 34 2.52 5.43 3.72
N ARG A 35 1.57 5.20 2.81
CA ARG A 35 1.88 4.96 1.41
C ARG A 35 2.54 6.20 0.89
N LEU A 36 3.74 6.02 0.37
CA LEU A 36 4.47 7.12 -0.21
C LEU A 36 4.04 7.23 -1.65
N LEU A 37 3.41 8.35 -1.97
CA LEU A 37 3.18 8.74 -3.34
C LEU A 37 4.50 9.31 -3.87
N CYS A 38 4.89 8.84 -5.04
CA CYS A 38 5.92 9.52 -5.81
C CYS A 38 5.41 10.93 -6.18
N PRO A 39 6.11 12.02 -5.81
CA PRO A 39 5.73 13.38 -6.23
C PRO A 39 5.69 13.61 -7.75
N ILE A 40 6.33 12.75 -8.55
CA ILE A 40 6.46 12.94 -10.01
C ILE A 40 5.36 12.18 -10.75
N CYS A 41 5.23 10.88 -10.49
CA CYS A 41 4.30 10.01 -11.22
C CYS A 41 3.12 9.53 -10.39
N GLN A 42 3.00 9.98 -9.12
CA GLN A 42 1.94 9.58 -8.18
C GLN A 42 1.83 8.07 -7.92
N THR A 43 2.86 7.29 -8.30
CA THR A 43 2.92 5.86 -8.01
C THR A 43 2.86 5.62 -6.51
N ARG A 44 1.97 4.72 -6.09
CA ARG A 44 1.82 4.30 -4.70
C ARG A 44 2.89 3.28 -4.33
N LEU A 45 3.75 3.65 -3.40
CA LEU A 45 4.76 2.77 -2.84
C LEU A 45 4.42 2.39 -1.41
N LEU A 46 4.62 1.11 -1.09
CA LEU A 46 4.19 0.51 0.16
C LEU A 46 5.14 0.80 1.33
N THR A 47 6.38 1.25 1.07
CA THR A 47 7.39 1.43 2.12
C THR A 47 8.25 2.68 1.93
N ARG A 48 8.81 3.19 3.04
CA ARG A 48 9.83 4.25 3.03
C ARG A 48 11.11 3.89 2.29
N ARG A 49 11.48 2.60 2.25
CA ARG A 49 12.68 2.12 1.53
C ARG A 49 12.45 1.98 0.03
N SER A 50 11.20 1.79 -0.41
CA SER A 50 10.86 1.69 -1.82
C SER A 50 10.87 3.04 -2.53
N LEU A 51 10.58 4.15 -1.84
CA LEU A 51 10.55 5.48 -2.48
C LEU A 51 11.92 5.93 -3.01
N PRO A 52 13.03 5.90 -2.23
CA PRO A 52 14.35 6.28 -2.75
C PRO A 52 14.81 5.40 -3.91
N LYS A 53 14.53 4.08 -3.84
CA LYS A 53 14.84 3.16 -4.94
C LYS A 53 14.04 3.49 -6.20
N HIS A 54 12.74 3.74 -6.06
CA HIS A 54 11.89 4.16 -7.17
C HIS A 54 12.39 5.47 -7.78
N MET A 55 12.74 6.46 -6.96
CA MET A 55 13.29 7.73 -7.43
C MET A 55 14.58 7.51 -8.22
N LEU A 56 15.49 6.66 -7.72
CA LEU A 56 16.75 6.40 -8.39
C LEU A 56 16.59 5.64 -9.71
N PHE A 57 15.78 4.58 -9.75
CA PHE A 57 15.69 3.70 -10.93
C PHE A 57 14.64 4.12 -11.96
N VAL A 58 13.56 4.78 -11.53
CA VAL A 58 12.47 5.21 -12.43
C VAL A 58 12.65 6.67 -12.86
N HIS A 59 13.18 7.52 -11.97
CA HIS A 59 13.34 8.94 -12.24
C HIS A 59 14.81 9.39 -12.32
N GLY A 60 15.79 8.53 -12.00
CA GLY A 60 17.19 8.94 -11.95
C GLY A 60 17.53 9.89 -10.80
N ILE A 61 16.64 10.04 -9.82
CA ILE A 61 16.76 11.01 -8.72
C ILE A 61 17.25 10.31 -7.47
N SER A 62 18.45 10.65 -7.03
CA SER A 62 18.96 10.24 -5.72
C SER A 62 18.35 11.14 -4.64
N THR A 63 17.34 10.66 -3.93
CA THR A 63 16.82 11.34 -2.74
C THR A 63 17.74 11.02 -1.56
N ARG A 64 18.72 11.88 -1.31
CA ARG A 64 19.60 11.80 -0.13
C ARG A 64 18.90 12.35 1.11
#